data_AF-A0A848Z9F5-F1
#
_entry.id   AF-A0A848Z9F5-F1
#
_cell.length_a   1.000
_cell.length_b   1.000
_cell.length_c   1.000
_cell.angle_alpha   90.00
_cell.angle_beta   90.00
_cell.angle_gamma   90.00
#
_symmetry.space_group_name_H-M   'P 1'
#
loop_
_entity.id
_entity.type
_entity.pdbx_description
1 polymer ?
#
loop_
_entity_poly.entity_id
_entity_poly.type
_entity_poly.pdbx_seq_one_letter_code
_entity_poly.pdbx_strand_id
1 'polypeptide(L)'
;MDGRISFARRASSLIFLRSRADGSKSSGRTCLLPENGKEIGQLDRFDRRILEILSREGRMPVTELAQQVGLSKSPCQVRVRRLRERGYILGFRAVLDPQMLGLEHVAFAEVKLNDTTEQALRAFNKAVRDIAEVEQCHMIAGPFDYLLKVRTRDIKAYRRVLGEQISALPNVANTSTYVAMQAVKDDGM
;
A
#
# COMPACT_ATOMS: atom_id res chain seq x y z
N MET A 1 13.76 -28.91 43.01
CA MET A 1 12.35 -29.29 42.79
C MET A 1 11.52 -28.02 42.89
N ASP A 2 11.83 -27.04 42.05
CA ASP A 2 11.38 -26.90 40.66
C ASP A 2 9.98 -26.27 40.64
N GLY A 3 9.74 -25.13 40.01
CA GLY A 3 10.57 -24.37 39.09
C GLY A 3 9.64 -23.39 38.42
N ARG A 4 9.71 -22.12 38.82
CA ARG A 4 8.95 -21.01 38.24
C ARG A 4 9.31 -20.87 36.76
N ILE A 5 8.33 -20.97 35.87
CA ILE A 5 8.49 -20.48 34.50
C ILE A 5 7.87 -19.09 34.44
N SER A 6 8.76 -18.09 34.54
CA SER A 6 8.49 -16.70 34.22
C SER A 6 8.38 -16.54 32.71
N PHE A 7 7.29 -15.94 32.21
CA PHE A 7 7.25 -15.44 30.83
C PHE A 7 7.52 -13.93 30.84
N ALA A 8 8.80 -13.59 30.85
CA ALA A 8 9.29 -12.25 30.61
C ALA A 8 9.88 -12.14 29.20
N ARG A 9 9.32 -11.19 28.44
CA ARG A 9 9.97 -10.30 27.45
C ARG A 9 10.39 -10.81 26.06
N ARG A 10 9.93 -10.00 25.08
CA ARG A 10 10.52 -9.57 23.78
C ARG A 10 10.33 -10.55 22.61
N ALA A 11 10.00 -10.09 21.39
CA ALA A 11 10.49 -8.86 20.77
C ALA A 11 9.41 -8.13 19.94
N SER A 12 9.24 -6.83 20.22
CA SER A 12 8.88 -5.85 19.20
C SER A 12 9.98 -5.85 18.16
N SER A 13 9.66 -6.18 16.92
CA SER A 13 10.58 -6.06 15.79
C SER A 13 10.76 -4.59 15.41
N LEU A 14 11.39 -3.80 16.29
CA LEU A 14 11.91 -2.48 15.96
C LEU A 14 13.18 -2.67 15.12
N ILE A 15 13.08 -2.51 13.80
CA ILE A 15 14.25 -2.31 12.97
C ILE A 15 14.55 -0.81 12.96
N PHE A 16 15.55 -0.41 13.75
CA PHE A 16 16.05 0.95 13.77
C PHE A 16 16.97 1.15 12.56
N LEU A 17 16.44 1.72 11.46
CA LEU A 17 17.26 2.16 10.35
C LEU A 17 18.08 3.38 10.81
N ARG A 18 19.34 3.13 11.20
CA ARG A 18 20.32 4.20 11.45
C ARG A 18 20.60 4.94 10.15
N SER A 19 19.96 6.09 9.97
CA SER A 19 20.43 7.09 9.01
C SER A 19 21.79 7.61 9.47
N ARG A 20 22.82 7.54 8.60
CA ARG A 20 24.08 8.25 8.82
C ARG A 20 23.76 9.74 8.72
N ALA A 21 23.92 10.44 9.83
CA ALA A 21 23.61 11.85 9.97
C ALA A 21 24.63 12.72 9.23
N ASP A 22 24.13 13.64 8.41
CA ASP A 22 24.60 15.03 8.44
C ASP A 22 23.77 15.78 9.50
N GLY A 23 24.43 16.65 10.24
CA GLY A 23 24.00 17.19 11.54
C GLY A 23 22.69 17.97 11.54
N SER A 24 21.57 17.27 11.72
CA SER A 24 20.35 17.83 12.29
C SER A 24 19.65 16.74 13.11
N LYS A 25 19.13 17.11 14.28
CA LYS A 25 18.57 16.22 15.33
C LYS A 25 17.65 15.14 14.74
N SER A 26 18.15 13.90 14.66
CA SER A 26 17.41 12.76 14.12
C SER A 26 16.49 12.17 15.19
N SER A 27 15.22 12.59 15.17
CA SER A 27 14.15 11.82 15.82
C SER A 27 14.08 10.45 15.12
N GLY A 28 14.38 9.37 15.85
CA GLY A 28 14.33 8.02 15.32
C GLY A 28 12.89 7.67 14.94
N ARG A 29 12.59 7.65 13.64
CA ARG A 29 11.26 7.35 13.13
C ARG A 29 10.96 5.88 13.30
N THR A 30 9.91 5.56 14.06
CA THR A 30 9.36 4.21 14.12
C THR A 30 8.46 4.01 12.91
N CYS A 31 8.94 3.24 11.93
CA CYS A 31 8.09 2.78 10.83
C CYS A 31 7.06 1.81 11.40
N LEU A 32 5.79 2.19 11.38
CA LEU A 32 4.69 1.27 11.67
C LEU A 32 4.57 0.27 10.53
N LEU A 33 5.15 -0.91 10.72
CA LEU A 33 4.84 -2.05 9.86
C LEU A 33 3.38 -2.42 10.10
N PRO A 34 2.58 -2.65 9.04
CA PRO A 34 1.22 -3.14 9.23
C PRO A 34 1.27 -4.45 10.02
N GLU A 35 0.56 -4.53 11.15
CA GLU A 35 0.52 -5.69 12.06
C GLU A 35 -0.20 -6.93 11.47
N ASN A 36 -0.36 -6.99 10.15
CA ASN A 36 -0.96 -8.14 9.50
C ASN A 36 0.07 -9.28 9.52
N GLY A 37 0.06 -10.05 10.60
CA GLY A 37 0.73 -11.33 10.76
C GLY A 37 0.16 -12.39 9.81
N LYS A 38 0.23 -12.13 8.49
CA LYS A 38 0.01 -13.17 7.49
C LYS A 38 1.25 -14.07 7.50
N GLU A 39 1.06 -15.33 7.88
CA GLU A 39 2.09 -16.35 7.66
C GLU A 39 2.45 -16.39 6.17
N ILE A 40 3.69 -16.02 5.85
CA ILE A 40 4.22 -16.14 4.50
C ILE A 40 4.50 -17.63 4.28
N GLY A 41 3.49 -18.35 3.81
CA GLY A 41 3.64 -19.75 3.39
C GLY A 41 4.57 -19.88 2.18
N GLN A 42 5.27 -21.00 2.08
CA GLN A 42 6.09 -21.29 0.90
C GLN A 42 5.18 -21.53 -0.32
N LEU A 43 5.28 -20.66 -1.31
CA LEU A 43 4.58 -20.79 -2.60
C LEU A 43 5.30 -21.82 -3.47
N ASP A 44 4.56 -22.81 -3.97
CA ASP A 44 5.10 -23.78 -4.93
C ASP A 44 5.21 -23.16 -6.34
N ARG A 45 5.81 -23.88 -7.29
CA ARG A 45 6.00 -23.40 -8.67
C ARG A 45 4.68 -23.11 -9.39
N PHE A 46 3.63 -23.89 -9.10
CA PHE A 46 2.33 -23.73 -9.72
C PHE A 46 1.58 -22.55 -9.13
N ASP A 47 1.69 -22.32 -7.82
CA ASP A 47 1.15 -21.15 -7.16
C ASP A 47 1.73 -19.86 -7.76
N ARG A 48 3.06 -19.79 -7.92
CA ARG A 48 3.73 -18.65 -8.55
C ARG A 48 3.25 -18.41 -9.97
N ARG A 49 3.10 -19.49 -10.75
CA ARG A 49 2.61 -19.41 -12.13
C ARG A 49 1.15 -18.96 -12.20
N ILE A 50 0.30 -19.44 -11.30
CA ILE A 50 -1.09 -18.98 -11.16
C ILE A 50 -1.13 -17.48 -10.87
N LEU A 51 -0.33 -17.00 -9.91
CA LEU A 51 -0.27 -15.58 -9.56
C LEU A 51 0.23 -14.72 -10.72
N GLU A 52 1.25 -15.18 -11.46
CA GLU A 52 1.79 -14.47 -12.62
C GLU A 52 0.76 -14.33 -13.75
N ILE A 53 -0.02 -15.38 -14.02
CA ILE A 53 -1.04 -15.35 -15.06
C ILE A 53 -2.21 -14.45 -14.62
N LEU A 54 -2.72 -14.66 -13.40
CA LEU A 54 -3.86 -13.90 -12.89
C LEU A 54 -3.55 -12.42 -12.63
N SER A 55 -2.28 -12.05 -12.40
CA SER A 55 -1.89 -10.63 -12.29
C SER A 55 -1.95 -9.91 -13.63
N ARG A 56 -1.94 -10.63 -14.75
CA ARG A 56 -2.06 -10.07 -16.10
C ARG A 56 -3.48 -10.15 -16.63
N GLU A 57 -4.13 -11.30 -16.42
CA GLU A 57 -5.51 -11.55 -16.83
C GLU A 57 -6.30 -12.17 -15.67
N GLY A 58 -6.89 -11.30 -14.86
CA GLY A 58 -7.64 -11.70 -13.66
C GLY A 58 -8.98 -12.40 -13.95
N ARG A 59 -9.50 -12.27 -15.17
CA ARG A 59 -10.78 -12.82 -15.60
C ARG A 59 -10.64 -14.17 -16.32
N MET A 60 -9.42 -14.73 -16.39
CA MET A 60 -9.13 -15.99 -17.06
C MET A 60 -10.00 -17.14 -16.53
N PRO A 61 -10.69 -17.91 -17.39
CA PRO A 61 -11.40 -19.11 -16.99
C PRO A 61 -10.45 -20.12 -16.34
N VAL A 62 -10.89 -20.76 -15.26
CA VAL A 62 -10.07 -21.75 -14.53
C VAL A 62 -9.63 -22.91 -15.43
N THR A 63 -10.42 -23.25 -16.45
CA THR A 63 -10.07 -24.26 -17.46
C THR A 63 -8.83 -23.88 -18.27
N GLU A 64 -8.76 -22.64 -18.74
CA GLU A 64 -7.62 -22.12 -19.50
C GLU A 64 -6.41 -21.89 -18.60
N LEU A 65 -6.63 -21.35 -17.40
CA LEU A 65 -5.58 -21.20 -16.39
C LEU A 65 -4.94 -22.55 -16.07
N ALA A 66 -5.75 -23.60 -15.88
CA ALA A 66 -5.24 -24.95 -15.61
C ALA A 66 -4.37 -25.47 -16.76
N GLN A 67 -4.79 -25.26 -18.01
CA GLN A 67 -3.99 -25.63 -19.19
C GLN A 67 -2.65 -24.88 -19.23
N GLN A 68 -2.64 -23.56 -19.03
CA GLN A 68 -1.41 -22.76 -19.04
C GLN A 68 -0.45 -23.07 -17.88
N VAL A 69 -0.99 -23.49 -16.75
CA VAL A 69 -0.21 -23.86 -15.55
C VAL A 69 0.27 -25.33 -15.62
N GLY A 70 -0.31 -26.16 -16.47
CA GLY A 70 0.00 -27.59 -16.58
C GLY A 70 -0.67 -28.44 -15.49
N LEU A 71 -1.92 -28.11 -15.12
CA LEU A 71 -2.73 -28.83 -14.15
C LEU A 71 -4.09 -29.22 -14.73
N SER A 72 -4.77 -30.18 -14.10
CA SER A 72 -6.19 -30.37 -14.33
C SER A 72 -7.03 -29.29 -13.62
N LYS A 73 -8.28 -29.13 -14.05
CA LYS A 73 -9.19 -28.07 -13.56
C LYS A 73 -9.35 -28.06 -12.04
N SER A 74 -9.59 -29.23 -11.44
CA SER A 74 -9.86 -29.38 -10.00
C SER A 74 -8.69 -28.90 -9.11
N PRO A 75 -7.44 -29.39 -9.27
CA PRO A 75 -6.31 -28.92 -8.45
C PRO A 75 -5.96 -27.45 -8.70
N CYS A 76 -6.15 -26.93 -9.92
CA CYS A 76 -5.99 -25.51 -10.20
C CYS A 76 -6.99 -24.66 -9.40
N GLN A 77 -8.27 -25.06 -9.40
CA GLN A 77 -9.33 -24.38 -8.67
C GLN A 77 -9.07 -24.33 -7.16
N VAL A 78 -8.63 -25.45 -6.58
CA VAL A 78 -8.29 -25.53 -5.14
C VAL A 78 -7.13 -24.59 -4.81
N ARG A 79 -6.09 -24.53 -5.65
CA ARG A 79 -4.95 -23.62 -5.45
C ARG A 79 -5.35 -22.14 -5.52
N VAL A 80 -6.14 -21.75 -6.53
CA VAL A 80 -6.65 -20.37 -6.64
C VAL A 80 -7.46 -19.98 -5.40
N ARG A 81 -8.35 -20.86 -4.93
CA ARG A 81 -9.12 -20.65 -3.71
C ARG A 81 -8.21 -20.45 -2.50
N ARG A 82 -7.22 -21.33 -2.32
CA ARG A 82 -6.24 -21.24 -1.22
C ARG A 82 -5.43 -19.94 -1.27
N LEU A 83 -5.01 -19.49 -2.46
CA LEU A 83 -4.26 -18.24 -2.64
C LEU A 83 -5.09 -17.00 -2.29
N ARG A 84 -6.40 -17.04 -2.54
CA ARG A 84 -7.36 -16.01 -2.09
C ARG A 84 -7.55 -16.04 -0.58
N GLU A 85 -7.81 -17.22 -0.01
CA GLU A 85 -8.04 -17.39 1.44
C GLU A 85 -6.82 -16.99 2.27
N ARG A 86 -5.60 -17.29 1.80
CA ARG A 86 -4.34 -16.85 2.44
C ARG A 86 -4.00 -15.38 2.16
N GLY A 87 -4.77 -14.71 1.31
CA GLY A 87 -4.61 -13.30 1.00
C GLY A 87 -3.37 -12.95 0.18
N TYR A 88 -2.90 -13.87 -0.68
CA TYR A 88 -1.98 -13.55 -1.79
C TYR A 88 -2.74 -12.84 -2.92
N ILE A 89 -3.99 -13.25 -3.17
CA ILE A 89 -4.90 -12.58 -4.08
C ILE A 89 -5.87 -11.75 -3.23
N LEU A 90 -5.71 -10.43 -3.25
CA LEU A 90 -6.55 -9.51 -2.47
C LEU A 90 -7.90 -9.25 -3.14
N GLY A 91 -7.96 -9.33 -4.47
CA GLY A 91 -9.16 -9.10 -5.25
C GLY A 91 -8.86 -9.10 -6.74
N PHE A 92 -9.89 -8.89 -7.54
CA PHE A 92 -9.80 -8.66 -8.97
C PHE A 92 -10.47 -7.33 -9.28
N ARG A 93 -9.82 -6.51 -10.11
CA ARG A 93 -10.33 -5.19 -10.49
C ARG A 93 -10.17 -4.99 -11.99
N ALA A 94 -11.06 -4.18 -12.56
CA ALA A 94 -10.90 -3.73 -13.93
C ALA A 94 -9.79 -2.67 -13.98
N VAL A 95 -8.94 -2.76 -15.00
CA VAL A 95 -8.05 -1.66 -15.39
C VAL A 95 -8.90 -0.72 -16.26
N LEU A 96 -9.09 0.49 -15.79
CA LEU A 96 -9.92 1.50 -16.45
C LEU A 96 -9.02 2.56 -17.06
N ASP A 97 -9.43 3.08 -18.22
CA ASP A 97 -8.77 4.22 -18.85
C ASP A 97 -9.17 5.52 -18.11
N PRO A 98 -8.25 6.18 -17.39
CA PRO A 98 -8.57 7.40 -16.66
C PRO A 98 -8.92 8.56 -17.61
N GLN A 99 -8.40 8.55 -18.84
CA GLN A 99 -8.65 9.59 -19.83
C GLN A 99 -10.11 9.58 -20.26
N MET A 100 -10.64 8.40 -20.59
CA MET A 100 -12.05 8.21 -20.95
C MET A 100 -13.02 8.53 -19.80
N LEU A 101 -12.53 8.46 -18.55
CA LEU A 101 -13.29 8.83 -17.35
C LEU A 101 -13.16 10.32 -16.99
N GLY A 102 -12.35 11.10 -17.73
CA GLY A 102 -12.08 12.50 -17.43
C GLY A 102 -11.28 12.70 -16.15
N LEU A 103 -10.42 11.75 -15.78
CA LEU A 103 -9.57 11.74 -14.58
C LEU A 103 -8.08 11.86 -14.96
N GLU A 104 -7.78 12.83 -15.81
CA GLU A 104 -6.44 13.04 -16.39
C GLU A 104 -5.46 13.72 -15.43
N HIS A 105 -5.96 14.48 -14.44
CA HIS A 105 -5.11 15.25 -13.55
C HIS A 105 -4.55 14.38 -12.40
N VAL A 106 -3.23 14.22 -12.40
CA VAL A 106 -2.49 13.51 -11.34
C VAL A 106 -1.53 14.46 -10.65
N ALA A 107 -1.53 14.47 -9.33
CA ALA A 107 -0.59 15.22 -8.52
C ALA A 107 -0.01 14.35 -7.42
N PHE A 108 1.27 14.56 -7.15
CA PHE A 108 1.96 13.98 -6.00
C PHE A 108 2.01 15.02 -4.88
N ALA A 109 1.52 14.66 -3.71
CA ALA A 109 1.58 15.52 -2.53
C ALA A 109 2.51 14.91 -1.48
N GLU A 110 3.56 15.64 -1.13
CA GLU A 110 4.32 15.38 0.08
C GLU A 110 3.54 15.91 1.26
N VAL A 111 3.40 15.11 2.32
CA VAL A 111 2.75 15.50 3.56
C VAL A 111 3.74 15.36 4.70
N LYS A 112 3.90 16.44 5.45
CA LYS A 112 4.68 16.50 6.67
C LYS A 112 3.74 16.61 7.87
N LEU A 113 3.96 15.80 8.88
CA LEU A 113 3.19 15.82 10.11
C LEU A 113 3.85 16.71 11.18
N ASN A 114 3.06 17.30 12.06
CA ASN A 114 3.55 17.99 13.26
C ASN A 114 3.87 17.02 14.40
N ASP A 115 3.23 15.85 14.40
CA ASP A 115 3.45 14.76 15.34
C ASP A 115 3.65 13.43 14.57
N THR A 116 4.71 12.72 14.93
CA THR A 116 5.09 11.42 14.37
C THR A 116 5.05 10.30 15.41
N THR A 117 4.36 10.52 16.53
CA THR A 117 4.02 9.46 17.48
C THR A 117 3.22 8.36 16.80
N GLU A 118 3.30 7.15 17.36
CA GLU A 118 2.59 5.98 16.84
C GLU A 118 1.08 6.21 16.73
N GLN A 119 0.50 6.94 17.69
CA GLN A 119 -0.91 7.32 17.69
C GLN A 119 -1.24 8.30 16.56
N ALA A 120 -0.41 9.32 16.35
CA ALA A 120 -0.58 10.29 15.27
C ALA A 120 -0.51 9.62 13.89
N LEU A 121 0.49 8.76 13.67
CA LEU A 121 0.65 8.01 12.43
C LEU A 121 -0.55 7.07 12.17
N ARG A 122 -1.05 6.38 13.20
CA ARG A 122 -2.27 5.56 13.09
C ARG A 122 -3.49 6.38 12.70
N ALA A 123 -3.68 7.56 13.32
CA ALA A 123 -4.80 8.44 13.03
C ALA A 123 -4.76 8.93 11.58
N PHE A 124 -3.60 9.39 11.11
CA PHE A 124 -3.40 9.79 9.71
C PHE A 124 -3.66 8.62 8.75
N ASN A 125 -3.03 7.47 8.99
CA ASN A 125 -3.19 6.27 8.17
C ASN A 125 -4.65 5.81 8.06
N LYS A 126 -5.43 5.95 9.14
CA LYS A 126 -6.85 5.60 9.12
C LYS A 126 -7.62 6.59 8.24
N ALA A 127 -7.47 7.89 8.51
CA ALA A 127 -8.25 8.93 7.84
C ALA A 127 -7.93 9.07 6.34
N VAL A 128 -6.67 8.93 5.94
CA VAL A 128 -6.27 9.08 4.52
C VAL A 128 -6.88 8.01 3.60
N ARG A 129 -7.22 6.83 4.14
CA ARG A 129 -7.85 5.75 3.37
C ARG A 129 -9.28 6.04 2.96
N ASP A 130 -9.93 7.00 3.62
CA ASP A 130 -11.32 7.38 3.34
C ASP A 130 -11.41 8.42 2.20
N ILE A 131 -10.27 8.98 1.75
CA ILE A 131 -10.21 9.94 0.64
C ILE A 131 -10.10 9.19 -0.68
N ALA A 132 -11.20 9.16 -1.45
CA ALA A 132 -11.28 8.40 -2.70
C ALA A 132 -10.29 8.86 -3.77
N GLU A 133 -9.96 10.15 -3.79
CA GLU A 133 -9.01 10.73 -4.75
C GLU A 133 -7.55 10.33 -4.48
N VAL A 134 -7.23 9.80 -3.29
CA VAL A 134 -5.89 9.31 -2.97
C VAL A 134 -5.75 7.86 -3.47
N GLU A 135 -5.12 7.69 -4.64
CA GLU A 135 -4.89 6.37 -5.23
C GLU A 135 -3.82 5.57 -4.49
N GLN A 136 -2.80 6.27 -3.98
CA GLN A 136 -1.67 5.66 -3.28
C GLN A 136 -1.19 6.58 -2.15
N CYS A 137 -0.79 5.98 -1.04
CA CYS A 137 -0.22 6.69 0.10
C CYS A 137 0.91 5.84 0.68
N HIS A 138 2.12 6.42 0.71
CA HIS A 138 3.32 5.74 1.16
C HIS A 138 3.96 6.52 2.29
N MET A 139 4.29 5.85 3.40
CA MET A 139 5.12 6.42 4.45
C MET A 139 6.59 6.39 3.99
N ILE A 140 7.28 7.53 4.04
CA ILE A 140 8.61 7.71 3.49
C ILE A 140 9.62 8.06 4.58
N ALA A 141 10.78 7.39 4.53
CA ALA A 141 11.95 7.79 5.30
C ALA A 141 12.68 8.94 4.57
N GLY A 142 12.18 10.17 4.71
CA GLY A 142 12.68 11.33 3.97
C GLY A 142 12.39 12.69 4.64
N PRO A 143 12.51 13.82 3.92
CA PRO A 143 12.27 15.15 4.48
C PRO A 143 10.81 15.41 4.88
N PHE A 144 9.89 14.58 4.38
CA PHE A 144 8.47 14.51 4.71
C PHE A 144 8.12 13.08 5.16
N ASP A 145 6.89 12.90 5.64
CA ASP A 145 6.44 11.65 6.27
C ASP A 145 5.64 10.77 5.31
N TYR A 146 4.85 11.37 4.42
CA TYR A 146 4.04 10.65 3.45
C TYR A 146 4.15 11.23 2.03
N LEU A 147 4.12 10.35 1.03
CA LEU A 147 3.92 10.70 -0.37
C LEU A 147 2.57 10.15 -0.84
N LEU A 148 1.70 11.03 -1.31
CA LEU A 148 0.38 10.71 -1.80
C LEU A 148 0.36 10.87 -3.31
N LYS A 149 -0.24 9.90 -4.02
CA LYS A 149 -0.65 10.05 -5.41
C LYS A 149 -2.14 10.36 -5.43
N VAL A 150 -2.49 11.54 -5.91
CA VAL A 150 -3.87 12.04 -5.93
C VAL A 150 -4.33 12.17 -7.37
N ARG A 151 -5.46 11.54 -7.72
CA ARG A 151 -6.08 11.67 -9.03
C ARG A 151 -7.38 12.46 -8.92
N THR A 152 -7.53 13.45 -9.79
CA THR A 152 -8.72 14.27 -9.89
C THR A 152 -9.08 14.55 -11.35
N ARG A 153 -10.23 15.15 -11.58
CA ARG A 153 -10.63 15.60 -12.93
C ARG A 153 -9.77 16.74 -13.47
N ASP A 154 -9.48 17.73 -12.61
CA ASP A 154 -8.74 18.92 -12.98
C ASP A 154 -8.05 19.55 -11.75
N ILE A 155 -7.30 20.63 -11.97
CA ILE A 155 -6.59 21.35 -10.92
C ILE A 155 -7.53 22.04 -9.90
N LYS A 156 -8.77 22.39 -10.29
CA LYS A 156 -9.75 23.00 -9.38
C LYS A 156 -10.28 21.96 -8.41
N ALA A 157 -10.60 20.76 -8.90
CA ALA A 157 -10.94 19.61 -8.08
C ALA A 157 -9.80 19.26 -7.14
N TYR A 158 -8.55 19.21 -7.63
CA TYR A 158 -7.38 18.99 -6.79
C TYR A 158 -7.24 20.01 -5.66
N ARG A 159 -7.38 21.30 -5.95
CA ARG A 159 -7.32 22.35 -4.91
C ARG A 159 -8.35 22.17 -3.80
N ARG A 160 -9.57 21.74 -4.15
CA ARG A 160 -10.61 21.41 -3.16
C ARG A 160 -10.21 20.21 -2.32
N VAL A 161 -9.80 19.10 -2.95
CA VAL A 161 -9.34 17.89 -2.23
C VAL A 161 -8.17 18.22 -1.30
N LEU A 162 -7.19 18.99 -1.78
CA LEU A 162 -6.04 19.39 -0.98
C LEU A 162 -6.46 20.22 0.24
N GLY A 163 -7.24 21.29 0.04
CA GLY A 163 -7.60 22.20 1.13
C GLY A 163 -8.66 21.68 2.09
N GLU A 164 -9.67 20.96 1.59
CA GLU A 164 -10.83 20.52 2.37
C GLU A 164 -10.62 19.14 3.01
N GLN A 165 -9.88 18.25 2.34
CA GLN A 165 -9.70 16.86 2.81
C GLN A 165 -8.28 16.63 3.31
N ILE A 166 -7.26 16.81 2.47
CA ILE A 166 -5.87 16.46 2.81
C ILE A 166 -5.33 17.37 3.92
N SER A 167 -5.53 18.68 3.84
CA SER A 167 -5.11 19.62 4.89
C SER A 167 -5.87 19.46 6.20
N ALA A 168 -7.07 18.86 6.16
CA ALA A 168 -7.87 18.55 7.34
C ALA A 168 -7.50 17.21 7.99
N LEU A 169 -6.59 16.43 7.39
CA LEU A 169 -6.15 15.17 7.97
C LEU A 169 -5.45 15.39 9.31
N PRO A 170 -5.58 14.45 10.26
CA PRO A 170 -4.95 14.57 11.57
C PRO A 170 -3.45 14.78 11.47
N ASN A 171 -2.95 15.75 12.24
CA ASN A 171 -1.52 16.03 12.42
C ASN A 171 -0.80 16.58 11.17
N VAL A 172 -1.50 16.97 10.11
CA VAL A 172 -0.86 17.59 8.95
C VAL A 172 -0.32 18.98 9.30
N ALA A 173 0.98 19.19 9.06
CA ALA A 173 1.65 20.46 9.27
C ALA A 173 1.82 21.25 7.98
N ASN A 174 2.26 20.58 6.91
CA ASN A 174 2.48 21.22 5.62
C ASN A 174 2.37 20.19 4.49
N THR A 175 2.07 20.69 3.29
CA THR A 175 1.98 19.91 2.07
C THR A 175 2.74 20.59 0.93
N SER A 176 3.51 19.81 0.16
CA SER A 176 4.14 20.28 -1.09
C SER A 176 3.59 19.47 -2.26
N THR A 177 3.24 20.12 -3.37
CA THR A 177 2.59 19.47 -4.51
C THR A 177 3.46 19.49 -5.76
N TYR A 178 3.51 18.35 -6.45
CA TYR A 178 4.12 18.16 -7.76
C TYR A 178 3.08 17.63 -8.74
N VAL A 179 2.66 18.45 -9.69
CA VAL A 179 1.70 18.05 -10.71
C VAL A 179 2.42 17.22 -11.76
N ALA A 180 1.89 16.04 -12.09
CA ALA A 180 2.43 15.24 -13.18
C ALA A 180 2.10 15.92 -14.51
N MET A 181 3.13 16.22 -15.30
CA MET A 181 2.93 16.75 -16.66
C MET A 181 2.40 15.67 -17.61
N GLN A 182 2.87 14.44 -17.42
CA GLN A 182 2.44 13.27 -18.19
C GLN A 182 2.61 12.01 -17.35
N ALA A 183 1.60 11.15 -17.34
CA ALA A 183 1.72 9.79 -16.85
C ALA A 183 2.27 8.90 -17.97
N VAL A 184 3.58 8.67 -18.01
CA VAL A 184 4.22 7.82 -19.04
C VAL A 184 3.87 6.34 -18.84
N LYS A 185 3.71 5.92 -17.58
CA LYS A 185 3.27 4.58 -17.19
C LYS A 185 2.48 4.68 -15.90
N ASP A 186 1.23 4.21 -15.94
CA ASP A 186 0.31 4.31 -14.81
C ASP A 186 -0.71 3.16 -14.78
N ASP A 187 -0.17 1.95 -14.84
CA ASP A 187 -0.94 0.71 -14.76
C ASP A 187 -1.14 0.42 -13.27
N GLY A 188 -2.04 1.14 -12.61
CA GLY A 188 -2.30 0.92 -11.18
C GLY A 188 -2.49 -0.59 -10.90
N MET A 189 -1.78 -1.13 -9.90
CA MET A 189 -1.87 -2.55 -9.44
C MET A 189 -3.29 -3.00 -9.12
#